data_AF-A0A966KGA0-F1
#
_entry.id   AF-A0A966KGA0-F1
#
_cell.length_a   1.000
_cell.length_b   1.000
_cell.length_c   1.000
_cell.angle_alpha   90.00
_cell.angle_beta   90.00
_cell.angle_gamma   90.00
#
_symmetry.space_group_name_H-M   'P 1'
#
loop_
_entity.id
_entity.type
_entity.pdbx_description
1 polymer ?
#
loop_
_entity_poly.entity_id
_entity_poly.type
_entity_poly.pdbx_seq_one_letter_code
_entity_poly.pdbx_strand_id
1 'polypeptide(L)'
;MAYLSEIWRYPIKSHGRERVSEVRVRARETLPYDRVWAVLHENSTADGSKWVACHNFSRGAKAPGLMAIAANFDEATNTLKMSHPTKNDLIFCPDTQGEKLIDWTKDLIPSDRSGSAKLIRAQTAAMTDTDYPSITICSSTSHDALAEEMGCDLSKNRWRGNLWIDDLKPWE
;
A
#
# COMPACT_ATOMS: atom_id res chain seq x y z
N MET A 1 -6.13 27.98 -3.48
CA MET A 1 -4.80 28.00 -2.82
C MET A 1 -4.48 26.55 -2.58
N ALA A 2 -3.29 26.07 -2.92
CA ALA A 2 -2.96 24.66 -2.77
C ALA A 2 -3.27 24.15 -1.34
N TYR A 3 -3.95 23.02 -1.25
CA TYR A 3 -4.37 22.43 0.03
C TYR A 3 -4.26 20.91 0.00
N LEU A 4 -4.03 20.32 1.17
CA LEU A 4 -4.02 18.87 1.37
C LEU A 4 -5.46 18.34 1.33
N SER A 5 -5.83 17.64 0.27
CA SER A 5 -7.19 17.11 0.06
C SER A 5 -7.38 15.73 0.67
N GLU A 6 -6.35 14.90 0.62
CA GLU A 6 -6.41 13.52 1.09
C GLU A 6 -5.10 13.05 1.71
N ILE A 7 -5.24 12.20 2.73
CA ILE A 7 -4.13 11.46 3.34
C ILE A 7 -4.46 9.97 3.19
N TRP A 8 -3.53 9.24 2.59
CA TRP A 8 -3.61 7.80 2.42
C TRP A 8 -2.46 7.10 3.12
N ARG A 9 -2.82 6.03 3.81
CA ARG A 9 -1.90 5.11 4.45
C ARG A 9 -2.01 3.73 3.79
N TYR A 10 -0.89 3.04 3.67
CA TYR A 10 -0.82 1.71 3.07
C TYR A 10 -0.21 0.71 4.07
N PRO A 11 -0.98 0.18 5.03
CA PRO A 11 -0.45 -0.65 6.12
C PRO A 11 0.43 -1.81 5.65
N ILE A 12 -0.02 -2.52 4.62
CA ILE A 12 0.71 -3.62 4.01
C ILE A 12 1.19 -3.20 2.63
N LYS A 13 2.47 -3.41 2.34
CA LYS A 13 3.07 -3.16 1.03
C LYS A 13 2.23 -3.85 -0.06
N SER A 14 1.74 -3.07 -1.02
CA SER A 14 0.90 -3.50 -2.15
C SER A 14 -0.49 -4.05 -1.81
N HIS A 15 -0.87 -4.21 -0.54
CA HIS A 15 -2.10 -4.89 -0.13
C HIS A 15 -2.95 -3.97 0.76
N GLY A 16 -3.90 -3.28 0.15
CA GLY A 16 -4.78 -2.38 0.88
C GLY A 16 -4.27 -0.94 0.95
N ARG A 17 -5.25 -0.05 1.07
CA ARG A 17 -5.09 1.40 1.25
C ARG A 17 -6.21 1.86 2.16
N GLU A 18 -5.93 2.84 3.00
CA GLU A 18 -6.93 3.47 3.84
C GLU A 18 -6.78 4.99 3.79
N ARG A 19 -7.91 5.69 3.80
CA ARG A 19 -7.93 7.14 3.95
C ARG A 19 -7.93 7.46 5.44
N VAL A 20 -7.06 8.36 5.87
CA VAL A 20 -7.02 8.87 7.25
C VAL A 20 -7.34 10.36 7.26
N SER A 21 -7.91 10.85 8.36
CA SER A 21 -8.29 12.25 8.52
C SER A 21 -7.12 13.15 8.93
N GLU A 22 -6.17 12.60 9.68
CA GLU A 22 -5.00 13.30 10.17
C GLU A 22 -3.83 12.34 10.33
N VAL A 23 -2.61 12.88 10.30
CA VAL A 23 -1.40 12.10 10.52
C VAL A 23 -0.30 12.97 11.11
N ARG A 24 0.50 12.40 12.01
CA ARG A 24 1.72 13.05 12.48
C ARG A 24 2.87 12.72 11.53
N VAL A 25 3.48 13.75 10.97
CA VAL A 25 4.69 13.63 10.14
C VAL A 25 5.92 13.97 10.98
N ARG A 26 6.97 13.16 10.86
CA ARG A 26 8.26 13.39 11.51
C ARG A 26 9.37 13.31 10.47
N ALA A 27 10.40 14.13 10.63
CA ALA A 27 11.54 14.11 9.74
C ALA A 27 12.21 12.72 9.79
N ARG A 28 12.55 12.18 8.60
CA ARG A 28 13.21 10.87 8.44
C ARG A 28 12.35 9.68 8.91
N GLU A 29 11.03 9.81 8.89
CA GLU A 29 10.09 8.72 9.15
C GLU A 29 9.09 8.61 7.99
N THR A 30 8.50 7.43 7.82
CA THR A 30 7.28 7.28 7.00
C THR A 30 6.07 7.78 7.78
N LEU A 31 4.88 7.78 7.17
CA LEU A 31 3.66 7.93 7.96
C LEU A 31 3.55 6.77 8.99
N PRO A 32 3.03 7.01 10.20
CA PRO A 32 2.72 5.96 11.17
C PRO A 32 1.91 4.85 10.52
N TYR A 33 2.34 3.61 10.74
CA TYR A 33 1.75 2.40 10.15
C TYR A 33 1.73 2.34 8.62
N ASP A 34 2.50 3.16 7.91
CA ASP A 34 2.65 3.02 6.46
C ASP A 34 3.71 1.97 6.10
N ARG A 35 3.31 0.96 5.32
CA ARG A 35 4.14 -0.14 4.81
C ARG A 35 4.92 -0.88 5.91
N VAL A 36 4.36 -0.94 7.12
CA VAL A 36 4.99 -1.64 8.25
C VAL A 36 4.90 -3.16 8.12
N TRP A 37 4.01 -3.66 7.27
CA TRP A 37 3.97 -5.06 6.86
C TRP A 37 4.22 -5.22 5.36
N ALA A 38 4.66 -6.40 4.95
CA ALA A 38 4.77 -6.79 3.55
C ALA A 38 4.56 -8.28 3.35
N VAL A 39 3.97 -8.65 2.21
CA VAL A 39 3.79 -10.05 1.82
C VAL A 39 4.98 -10.48 0.98
N LEU A 40 5.72 -11.48 1.44
CA LEU A 40 6.76 -12.17 0.70
C LEU A 40 6.13 -13.11 -0.32
N HIS A 41 6.80 -13.29 -1.46
CA HIS A 41 6.50 -14.39 -2.37
C HIS A 41 7.34 -15.62 -2.04
N GLU A 42 7.00 -16.79 -2.59
CA GLU A 42 7.66 -18.08 -2.31
C GLU A 42 9.19 -18.09 -2.50
N ASN A 43 9.70 -17.33 -3.48
CA ASN A 43 11.14 -17.24 -3.76
C ASN A 43 11.93 -16.27 -2.86
N SER A 44 11.29 -15.62 -1.89
CA SER A 44 11.92 -14.60 -1.05
C SER A 44 12.34 -15.17 0.30
N THR A 45 13.56 -14.84 0.74
CA THR A 45 14.10 -15.24 2.05
C THR A 45 14.15 -14.09 3.05
N ALA A 46 13.54 -12.95 2.74
CA ALA A 46 13.51 -11.82 3.65
C ALA A 46 12.70 -12.15 4.92
N ASP A 47 13.02 -11.50 6.02
CA ASP A 47 12.41 -11.76 7.34
C ASP A 47 11.94 -10.48 8.06
N GLY A 48 12.21 -9.31 7.47
CA GLY A 48 11.84 -8.01 8.01
C GLY A 48 12.89 -7.38 8.93
N SER A 49 14.03 -8.04 9.17
CA SER A 49 15.13 -7.52 10.00
C SER A 49 15.81 -6.29 9.37
N LYS A 50 15.88 -6.26 8.04
CA LYS A 50 16.45 -5.17 7.24
C LYS A 50 15.58 -4.85 6.03
N TRP A 51 15.80 -3.67 5.46
CA TRP A 51 15.22 -3.34 4.17
C TRP A 51 15.75 -4.27 3.09
N VAL A 52 14.86 -4.66 2.16
CA VAL A 52 15.20 -5.39 0.94
C VAL A 52 14.46 -4.80 -0.24
N ALA A 53 15.03 -4.95 -1.43
CA ALA A 53 14.46 -4.42 -2.66
C ALA A 53 13.05 -4.98 -2.93
N CYS A 54 12.22 -4.15 -3.57
CA CYS A 54 10.79 -4.39 -3.74
C CYS A 54 10.45 -5.69 -4.47
N HIS A 55 11.37 -6.24 -5.27
CA HIS A 55 11.17 -7.51 -5.96
C HIS A 55 10.95 -8.71 -5.03
N ASN A 56 11.35 -8.63 -3.76
CA ASN A 56 11.18 -9.68 -2.74
C ASN A 56 9.75 -9.82 -2.20
N PHE A 57 8.83 -8.97 -2.66
CA PHE A 57 7.47 -8.89 -2.16
C PHE A 57 6.45 -9.18 -3.26
N SER A 58 5.29 -9.69 -2.85
CA SER A 58 4.09 -9.75 -3.67
C SER A 58 3.60 -8.31 -3.93
N ARG A 59 3.51 -7.93 -5.21
CA ARG A 59 3.32 -6.53 -5.63
C ARG A 59 2.21 -6.34 -6.65
N GLY A 60 1.48 -5.24 -6.50
CA GLY A 60 0.42 -4.82 -7.43
C GLY A 60 0.90 -4.64 -8.88
N ALA A 61 2.17 -4.27 -9.09
CA ALA A 61 2.77 -4.18 -10.42
C ALA A 61 2.86 -5.52 -11.16
N LYS A 62 2.81 -6.65 -10.45
CA LYS A 62 2.79 -8.01 -11.02
C LYS A 62 1.45 -8.73 -10.84
N ALA A 63 0.66 -8.30 -9.85
CA ALA A 63 -0.68 -8.80 -9.56
C ALA A 63 -1.65 -7.62 -9.40
N PRO A 64 -2.17 -7.04 -10.50
CA PRO A 64 -2.95 -5.79 -10.47
C PRO A 64 -4.25 -5.90 -9.66
N GLY A 65 -4.81 -7.11 -9.47
CA GLY A 65 -5.97 -7.33 -8.61
C GLY A 65 -5.76 -6.88 -7.16
N LEU A 66 -4.52 -6.93 -6.66
CA LEU A 66 -4.18 -6.45 -5.31
C LEU A 66 -4.44 -4.95 -5.11
N MET A 67 -4.40 -4.16 -6.19
CA MET A 67 -4.52 -2.70 -6.10
C MET A 67 -5.94 -2.24 -5.74
N ALA A 68 -6.95 -3.08 -5.95
CA ALA A 68 -8.32 -2.76 -5.61
C ALA A 68 -8.63 -2.92 -4.12
N ILE A 69 -7.76 -3.61 -3.36
CA ILE A 69 -7.96 -3.86 -1.93
C ILE A 69 -8.06 -2.53 -1.17
N ALA A 70 -9.09 -2.37 -0.36
CA ALA A 70 -9.20 -1.33 0.65
C ALA A 70 -8.88 -1.91 2.03
N ALA A 71 -8.40 -1.06 2.94
CA ALA A 71 -8.05 -1.42 4.30
C ALA A 71 -8.65 -0.41 5.27
N ASN A 72 -8.83 -0.85 6.52
CA ASN A 72 -9.05 -0.01 7.68
C ASN A 72 -8.29 -0.66 8.83
N PHE A 73 -7.29 0.05 9.36
CA PHE A 73 -6.46 -0.44 10.44
C PHE A 73 -6.91 0.17 11.77
N ASP A 74 -7.31 -0.70 12.70
CA ASP A 74 -7.56 -0.35 14.09
C ASP A 74 -6.29 -0.57 14.91
N GLU A 75 -5.66 0.54 15.28
CA GLU A 75 -4.43 0.57 16.08
C GLU A 75 -4.64 0.04 17.50
N ALA A 76 -5.82 0.22 18.08
CA ALA A 76 -6.11 -0.18 19.46
C ALA A 76 -6.25 -1.70 19.59
N THR A 77 -6.78 -2.36 18.56
CA THR A 77 -6.97 -3.81 18.54
C THR A 77 -5.95 -4.54 17.67
N ASN A 78 -5.03 -3.80 17.02
CA ASN A 78 -4.07 -4.31 16.05
C ASN A 78 -4.75 -5.20 14.98
N THR A 79 -5.87 -4.74 14.46
CA THR A 79 -6.71 -5.51 13.53
C THR A 79 -6.86 -4.77 12.21
N LEU A 80 -6.70 -5.48 11.11
CA LEU A 80 -7.00 -5.00 9.77
C LEU A 80 -8.34 -5.56 9.32
N LYS A 81 -9.23 -4.65 8.91
CA LYS A 81 -10.36 -4.98 8.06
C LYS A 81 -9.98 -4.68 6.61
N MET A 82 -10.11 -5.66 5.73
CA MET A 82 -9.84 -5.53 4.30
C MET A 82 -11.06 -5.87 3.48
N SER A 83 -11.26 -5.15 2.37
CA SER A 83 -12.34 -5.42 1.42
C SER A 83 -11.84 -5.37 -0.01
N HIS A 84 -12.52 -6.08 -0.90
CA HIS A 84 -12.24 -6.11 -2.33
C HIS A 84 -13.56 -6.24 -3.10
N PRO A 85 -13.72 -5.62 -4.28
CA PRO A 85 -14.99 -5.62 -5.02
C PRO A 85 -15.59 -7.01 -5.32
N THR A 86 -14.75 -8.05 -5.34
CA THR A 86 -15.14 -9.42 -5.69
C THR A 86 -15.01 -10.41 -4.53
N LYS A 87 -14.81 -9.94 -3.29
CA LYS A 87 -14.57 -10.81 -2.13
C LYS A 87 -15.38 -10.36 -0.92
N ASN A 88 -15.66 -11.32 -0.04
CA ASN A 88 -16.12 -11.01 1.30
C ASN A 88 -15.02 -10.30 2.10
N ASP A 89 -15.44 -9.45 3.03
CA ASP A 89 -14.53 -8.74 3.93
C ASP A 89 -13.67 -9.73 4.74
N LEU A 90 -12.39 -9.39 4.91
CA LEU A 90 -11.44 -10.10 5.76
C LEU A 90 -11.14 -9.26 7.00
N ILE A 91 -11.16 -9.89 8.18
CA ILE A 91 -10.75 -9.27 9.44
C ILE A 91 -9.71 -10.17 10.10
N PHE A 92 -8.54 -9.62 10.41
CA PHE A 92 -7.41 -10.38 10.98
C PHE A 92 -6.39 -9.50 11.69
N CYS A 93 -5.62 -10.11 12.59
CA CYS A 93 -4.42 -9.49 13.16
C CYS A 93 -3.20 -9.78 12.25
N PRO A 94 -2.54 -8.75 11.67
CA PRO A 94 -1.45 -8.96 10.72
C PRO A 94 -0.18 -9.56 11.33
N ASP A 95 0.02 -9.44 12.64
CA ASP A 95 1.19 -9.99 13.32
C ASP A 95 1.07 -11.49 13.63
N THR A 96 -0.16 -12.02 13.73
CA THR A 96 -0.39 -13.39 14.21
C THR A 96 -1.23 -14.25 13.27
N GLN A 97 -1.92 -13.65 12.29
CA GLN A 97 -2.87 -14.32 11.40
C GLN A 97 -2.59 -14.04 9.92
N GLY A 98 -1.31 -13.87 9.55
CA GLY A 98 -0.89 -13.51 8.19
C GLY A 98 -1.31 -14.53 7.12
N GLU A 99 -1.46 -15.80 7.51
CA GLU A 99 -1.97 -16.88 6.64
C GLU A 99 -3.37 -16.58 6.09
N LYS A 100 -4.25 -15.94 6.87
CA LYS A 100 -5.59 -15.57 6.42
C LYS A 100 -5.54 -14.61 5.23
N LEU A 101 -4.61 -13.66 5.24
CA LEU A 101 -4.43 -12.74 4.12
C LEU A 101 -3.92 -13.45 2.87
N ILE A 102 -2.96 -14.37 3.05
CA ILE A 102 -2.38 -15.13 1.95
C ILE A 102 -3.46 -15.96 1.26
N ASP A 103 -4.27 -16.67 2.04
CA ASP A 103 -5.38 -17.46 1.51
C ASP A 103 -6.42 -16.57 0.84
N TRP A 104 -6.80 -15.46 1.46
CA TRP A 104 -7.81 -14.53 0.93
C TRP A 104 -7.38 -13.85 -0.38
N THR A 105 -6.08 -13.65 -0.60
CA THR A 105 -5.53 -13.01 -1.82
C THR A 105 -5.05 -13.99 -2.89
N LYS A 106 -5.12 -15.30 -2.65
CA LYS A 106 -4.50 -16.32 -3.51
C LYS A 106 -4.94 -16.24 -4.99
N ASP A 107 -6.23 -16.05 -5.23
CA ASP A 107 -6.86 -15.90 -6.55
C ASP A 107 -6.69 -14.50 -7.18
N LEU A 108 -6.16 -13.52 -6.44
CA LEU A 108 -5.76 -12.22 -6.99
C LEU A 108 -4.35 -12.25 -7.59
N ILE A 109 -3.57 -13.30 -7.30
CA ILE A 109 -2.24 -13.51 -7.87
C ILE A 109 -2.38 -14.26 -9.19
N PRO A 110 -1.90 -13.71 -10.33
CA PRO A 110 -1.92 -14.42 -11.60
C PRO A 110 -1.12 -15.74 -11.52
N SER A 111 -1.59 -16.77 -12.22
CA SER A 111 -0.98 -18.11 -12.18
C SER A 111 0.43 -18.18 -12.78
N ASP A 112 0.83 -17.19 -13.58
CA ASP A 112 2.18 -17.03 -14.14
C ASP A 112 3.14 -16.28 -13.19
N ARG A 113 2.72 -16.01 -11.94
CA ARG A 113 3.50 -15.29 -10.93
C ARG A 113 3.75 -16.15 -9.70
N SER A 114 4.83 -15.82 -9.00
CA SER A 114 5.12 -16.43 -7.71
C SER A 114 4.03 -16.14 -6.70
N GLY A 115 3.59 -17.19 -6.01
CA GLY A 115 2.55 -17.10 -4.99
C GLY A 115 2.99 -16.28 -3.79
N SER A 116 2.03 -15.56 -3.18
CA SER A 116 2.19 -14.99 -1.84
C SER A 116 2.44 -16.11 -0.83
N ALA A 117 3.43 -15.95 0.04
CA ALA A 117 3.91 -17.03 0.92
C ALA A 117 3.90 -16.67 2.41
N LYS A 118 4.24 -15.42 2.77
CA LYS A 118 4.33 -15.02 4.19
C LYS A 118 4.11 -13.53 4.37
N LEU A 119 3.27 -13.15 5.32
CA LEU A 119 3.20 -11.78 5.81
C LEU A 119 4.29 -11.57 6.87
N ILE A 120 5.09 -10.52 6.71
CA ILE A 120 6.12 -10.13 7.67
C ILE A 120 5.92 -8.71 8.13
N ARG A 121 6.43 -8.40 9.33
CA ARG A 121 6.51 -7.05 9.88
C ARG A 121 7.93 -6.52 9.76
N ALA A 122 8.06 -5.26 9.40
CA ALA A 122 9.31 -4.51 9.50
C ALA A 122 9.75 -4.36 10.96
N GLN A 123 11.02 -4.66 11.25
CA GLN A 123 11.60 -4.52 12.58
C GLN A 123 12.40 -3.22 12.74
N THR A 124 12.87 -2.64 11.64
CA THR A 124 13.75 -1.47 11.63
C THR A 124 13.15 -0.32 10.83
N ALA A 125 12.91 -0.53 9.53
CA ALA A 125 12.36 0.47 8.62
C ALA A 125 11.17 -0.08 7.83
N ALA A 126 10.18 0.78 7.57
CA ALA A 126 9.03 0.45 6.72
C ALA A 126 9.47 -0.08 5.35
N MET A 127 8.68 -1.00 4.79
CA MET A 127 8.96 -1.69 3.54
C MET A 127 8.56 -0.82 2.33
N THR A 128 9.12 0.38 2.25
CA THR A 128 8.96 1.29 1.09
C THR A 128 9.71 0.78 -0.14
N ASP A 129 9.58 1.46 -1.28
CA ASP A 129 10.32 1.09 -2.50
C ASP A 129 11.75 1.66 -2.52
N THR A 130 12.06 2.59 -1.61
CA THR A 130 13.38 3.18 -1.36
C THR A 130 13.99 2.58 -0.09
N ASP A 131 15.32 2.58 0.04
CA ASP A 131 16.03 2.09 1.22
C ASP A 131 16.05 3.09 2.40
N TYR A 132 15.48 4.27 2.20
CA TYR A 132 15.24 5.29 3.21
C TYR A 132 13.73 5.52 3.43
N PRO A 133 13.32 5.96 4.63
CA PRO A 133 11.93 6.30 4.91
C PRO A 133 11.49 7.51 4.09
N SER A 134 10.41 7.35 3.34
CA SER A 134 9.89 8.36 2.42
C SER A 134 8.37 8.45 2.49
N ILE A 135 7.84 9.63 2.15
CA ILE A 135 6.41 9.92 2.02
C ILE A 135 6.20 10.41 0.58
N THR A 136 5.24 9.83 -0.12
CA THR A 136 4.93 10.25 -1.49
C THR A 136 3.90 11.36 -1.48
N ILE A 137 4.22 12.48 -2.14
CA ILE A 137 3.30 13.60 -2.38
C ILE A 137 2.85 13.53 -3.82
N CYS A 138 1.56 13.68 -4.05
CA CYS A 138 0.95 13.68 -5.38
C CYS A 138 0.08 14.92 -5.55
N SER A 139 -0.03 15.38 -6.79
CA SER A 139 -0.93 16.45 -7.20
C SER A 139 -2.13 15.85 -7.93
N SER A 140 -3.35 16.18 -7.50
CA SER A 140 -4.58 15.74 -8.17
C SER A 140 -4.66 16.32 -9.58
N THR A 141 -4.23 17.57 -9.77
CA THR A 141 -4.24 18.22 -11.10
C THR A 141 -3.24 17.60 -12.06
N SER A 142 -2.08 17.12 -11.58
CA SER A 142 -1.13 16.35 -12.41
C SER A 142 -1.68 14.98 -12.80
N HIS A 143 -2.43 14.35 -11.89
CA HIS A 143 -3.10 13.09 -12.16
C HIS A 143 -4.20 13.25 -13.23
N ASP A 144 -5.03 14.28 -13.10
CA ASP A 144 -6.12 14.57 -14.03
C ASP A 144 -5.59 14.89 -15.43
N ALA A 145 -4.53 15.70 -15.53
CA ALA A 145 -3.87 16.00 -16.80
C ALA A 145 -3.33 14.73 -17.49
N LEU A 146 -2.78 13.79 -16.72
CA LEU A 146 -2.34 12.50 -17.27
C LEU A 146 -3.52 11.62 -17.70
N ALA A 147 -4.61 11.58 -16.92
CA ALA A 147 -5.80 10.81 -17.28
C ALA A 147 -6.45 11.34 -18.57
N GLU A 148 -6.50 12.66 -18.73
CA GLU A 148 -6.97 13.34 -19.95
C GLU A 148 -6.13 12.97 -21.16
N GLU A 149 -4.80 13.09 -21.07
CA GLU A 149 -3.88 12.71 -22.16
C GLU A 149 -4.00 11.23 -22.53
N MET A 150 -4.22 10.35 -21.54
CA MET A 150 -4.41 8.91 -21.77
C MET A 150 -5.81 8.56 -22.32
N GLY A 151 -6.76 9.50 -22.27
CA GLY A 151 -8.15 9.27 -22.69
C GLY A 151 -8.86 8.17 -21.91
N CYS A 152 -8.50 7.95 -20.63
CA CYS A 152 -9.12 6.91 -19.80
C CYS A 152 -9.38 7.39 -18.36
N ASP A 153 -10.40 6.80 -17.73
CA ASP A 153 -10.65 6.98 -16.30
C ASP A 153 -9.56 6.23 -15.51
N LEU A 154 -8.54 6.98 -15.10
CA LEU A 154 -7.40 6.46 -14.37
C LEU A 154 -7.63 6.65 -12.87
N SER A 155 -7.61 5.57 -12.10
CA SER A 155 -7.70 5.73 -10.65
C SER A 155 -6.38 6.26 -10.07
N LYS A 156 -6.44 7.40 -9.36
CA LYS A 156 -5.30 7.94 -8.59
C LYS A 156 -4.70 6.98 -7.56
N ASN A 157 -5.49 6.00 -7.09
CA ASN A 157 -5.03 4.99 -6.15
C ASN A 157 -3.89 4.11 -6.72
N ARG A 158 -3.70 4.11 -8.05
CA ARG A 158 -2.61 3.40 -8.71
C ARG A 158 -1.23 3.91 -8.33
N TRP A 159 -1.11 5.19 -7.98
CA TRP A 159 0.17 5.83 -7.65
C TRP A 159 0.65 5.53 -6.24
N ARG A 160 -0.26 5.06 -5.37
CA ARG A 160 0.02 4.80 -3.94
C ARG A 160 0.61 6.01 -3.22
N GLY A 161 0.16 7.21 -3.60
CA GLY A 161 0.55 8.49 -3.01
C GLY A 161 -0.01 8.66 -1.60
N ASN A 162 0.82 9.16 -0.67
CA ASN A 162 0.43 9.31 0.74
C ASN A 162 -0.29 10.64 1.00
N LEU A 163 0.18 11.74 0.40
CA LEU A 163 -0.40 13.07 0.56
C LEU A 163 -0.84 13.59 -0.81
N TRP A 164 -2.11 13.97 -0.94
CA TRP A 164 -2.66 14.51 -2.17
C TRP A 164 -2.95 16.00 -2.03
N ILE A 165 -2.38 16.79 -2.93
CA ILE A 165 -2.54 18.23 -2.97
C ILE A 165 -3.42 18.60 -4.16
N ASP A 166 -4.45 19.39 -3.90
CA ASP A 166 -5.30 20.00 -4.92
C ASP A 166 -4.88 21.46 -5.15
N ASP A 167 -5.43 22.11 -6.18
CA ASP A 167 -5.18 23.52 -6.53
C ASP A 167 -3.73 23.90 -6.88
N LEU A 168 -2.88 22.92 -7.23
CA LEU A 168 -1.57 23.14 -7.90
C LEU A 168 -1.76 23.20 -9.41
N LYS A 169 -0.82 23.83 -10.14
CA LYS A 169 -0.77 23.57 -11.60
C LYS A 169 -0.24 22.16 -11.84
N PRO A 170 -0.56 21.53 -12.99
CA PRO A 170 0.02 20.25 -13.34
C PRO A 170 1.55 20.32 -13.31
N TRP A 171 2.16 19.28 -12.73
CA TRP A 171 3.61 19.07 -12.60
C TRP A 171 4.35 20.01 -11.63
N GLU A 172 3.61 20.75 -10.79
CA GLU A 172 4.13 21.50 -9.62
C GLU A 172 4.16 20.65 -8.33
#